data_AF-A0A0F2J7K6-F1
#
_entry.id   AF-A0A0F2J7K6-F1
#
_cell.length_a   1.000
_cell.length_b   1.000
_cell.length_c   1.000
_cell.angle_alpha   90.00
_cell.angle_beta   90.00
_cell.angle_gamma   90.00
#
_symmetry.space_group_name_H-M   'P 1'
#
loop_
_entity.id
_entity.type
_entity.pdbx_description
1 polymer ?
#
loop_
_entity_poly.entity_id
_entity_poly.type
_entity_poly.pdbx_seq_one_letter_code
_entity_poly.pdbx_strand_id
1 'polypeptide(L)'
;MFFVTYFHFSQESSGNPTVAVLIILTVLLTGFGVFDHIAQWAGAGTIIPVTGFANTIASAAIEHRSEGYVLGVGGNMFKLAGPVIVYGVFSAFVVSIVIIIFRALGVM
;
A
#
# COMPACT_ATOMS: atom_id res chain seq x y z
N MET A 1 17.42 5.76 -2.20
CA MET A 1 18.90 5.63 -2.22
C MET A 1 19.33 4.23 -2.64
N PHE A 2 19.00 3.16 -1.89
CA PHE A 2 19.45 1.78 -2.23
C PHE A 2 19.25 1.36 -3.70
N PHE A 3 18.03 1.50 -4.25
CA PHE A 3 17.75 1.16 -5.65
C PHE A 3 18.42 2.08 -6.69
N VAL A 4 18.67 3.34 -6.32
CA VAL A 4 19.37 4.30 -7.19
C VAL A 4 20.87 3.95 -7.26
N THR A 5 21.45 3.59 -6.12
CA THR A 5 22.89 3.32 -5.98
C THR A 5 23.31 1.95 -6.51
N TYR A 6 22.53 0.91 -6.23
CA TYR A 6 22.93 -0.48 -6.54
C TYR A 6 22.21 -1.09 -7.74
N PHE A 7 21.03 -0.57 -8.10
CA PHE A 7 20.19 -1.14 -9.16
C PHE A 7 19.97 -0.17 -10.33
N HIS A 8 20.69 0.97 -10.34
CA HIS A 8 20.65 1.97 -11.41
C HIS A 8 19.25 2.51 -11.76
N PHE A 9 18.33 2.54 -10.80
CA PHE A 9 17.02 3.18 -10.98
C PHE A 9 17.16 4.71 -10.95
N SER A 10 16.29 5.40 -11.70
CA SER A 10 16.15 6.86 -11.56
C SER A 10 15.51 7.21 -10.21
N GLN A 11 15.71 8.45 -9.73
CA GLN A 11 15.07 8.87 -8.47
C GLN A 11 13.53 8.74 -8.55
N GLU A 12 12.93 9.10 -9.68
CA GLU A 12 11.48 8.99 -9.91
C GLU A 12 10.99 7.53 -9.90
N SER A 13 11.73 6.60 -10.50
CA SER A 13 11.30 5.20 -10.61
C SER A 13 11.63 4.35 -9.38
N SER A 14 12.59 4.77 -8.55
CA SER A 14 13.08 4.02 -7.39
C SER A 14 12.04 3.85 -6.27
N GLY A 15 10.96 4.65 -6.27
CA GLY A 15 9.87 4.53 -5.29
C GLY A 15 9.13 3.20 -5.38
N ASN A 16 8.80 2.75 -6.59
CA ASN A 16 8.03 1.52 -6.84
C ASN A 16 8.68 0.27 -6.22
N PRO A 17 9.97 -0.06 -6.50
CA PRO A 17 10.60 -1.22 -5.90
C PRO A 17 10.81 -1.07 -4.38
N THR A 18 10.98 0.16 -3.88
CA THR A 18 11.06 0.42 -2.43
C THR A 18 9.76 0.03 -1.74
N VAL A 19 8.63 0.49 -2.26
CA VAL A 19 7.29 0.15 -1.76
C VAL A 19 7.04 -1.36 -1.84
N ALA A 20 7.42 -2.01 -2.94
CA ALA A 20 7.24 -3.45 -3.11
C ALA A 20 8.00 -4.27 -2.05
N VAL A 21 9.27 -3.93 -1.78
CA VAL A 21 10.06 -4.61 -0.74
C VAL A 21 9.45 -4.40 0.64
N LEU A 22 9.01 -3.18 0.96
CA LEU A 22 8.36 -2.89 2.24
C LEU A 22 7.07 -3.71 2.43
N ILE A 23 6.25 -3.85 1.39
CA ILE A 23 5.03 -4.68 1.43
C ILE A 23 5.41 -6.13 1.71
N ILE A 24 6.36 -6.71 0.96
CA ILE A 24 6.78 -8.11 1.12
C ILE A 24 7.29 -8.35 2.53
N LEU A 25 8.21 -7.51 3.02
CA LEU A 25 8.75 -7.63 4.37
C LEU A 25 7.66 -7.54 5.42
N THR A 26 6.72 -6.60 5.26
CA THR A 26 5.61 -6.45 6.20
C THR A 26 4.75 -7.70 6.23
N VAL A 27 4.27 -8.18 5.07
CA VAL A 27 3.40 -9.37 4.99
C VAL A 27 4.09 -10.61 5.59
N LEU A 28 5.39 -10.79 5.37
CA LEU A 28 6.15 -11.88 6.00
C LEU A 28 6.22 -11.73 7.52
N LEU A 29 6.58 -10.54 8.01
CA LEU A 29 6.65 -10.26 9.46
C LEU A 29 5.28 -10.37 10.14
N THR A 30 4.20 -10.00 9.46
CA THR A 30 2.81 -10.18 9.91
C THR A 30 2.48 -11.67 10.00
N GLY A 31 2.81 -12.45 8.96
CA GLY A 31 2.64 -13.90 8.95
C GLY A 31 3.42 -14.62 10.05
N PHE A 32 4.59 -14.10 10.43
CA PHE A 32 5.38 -14.60 11.57
C PHE A 32 4.92 -14.07 12.93
N GLY A 33 3.94 -13.16 13.00
CA GLY A 33 3.41 -12.59 14.25
C GLY A 33 4.34 -11.58 14.94
N VAL A 34 5.39 -11.11 14.26
CA VAL A 34 6.38 -10.18 14.85
C VAL A 34 6.16 -8.74 14.44
N PHE A 35 5.42 -8.48 13.35
CA PHE A 35 5.21 -7.12 12.84
C PHE A 35 4.56 -6.20 13.87
N ASP A 36 3.50 -6.65 14.55
CA ASP A 36 2.77 -5.81 15.50
C ASP A 36 3.64 -5.40 16.71
N HIS A 37 4.54 -6.26 17.16
CA HIS A 37 5.50 -5.95 18.23
C HIS A 37 6.52 -4.88 17.79
N ILE A 38 7.02 -5.00 16.56
CA ILE A 38 7.93 -4.02 15.96
C ILE A 38 7.19 -2.68 15.78
N ALA A 39 5.96 -2.71 15.28
CA ALA A 39 5.15 -1.54 15.03
C ALA A 39 4.80 -0.78 16.33
N GLN A 40 4.52 -1.50 17.41
CA GLN A 40 4.28 -0.89 18.73
C GLN A 40 5.53 -0.19 19.27
N TRP A 41 6.72 -0.77 19.08
CA TRP A 41 7.98 -0.17 19.53
C TRP A 41 8.45 0.99 18.63
N ALA A 42 8.39 0.81 17.32
CA ALA A 42 8.84 1.78 16.33
C ALA A 42 7.86 2.95 16.13
N GLY A 43 6.61 2.79 16.58
CA GLY A 43 5.59 3.83 16.56
C GLY A 43 5.01 4.11 15.17
N ALA A 44 4.43 5.31 15.01
CA ALA A 44 3.58 5.65 13.87
C ALA A 44 4.27 5.56 12.49
N GLY A 45 5.60 5.72 12.43
CA GLY A 45 6.36 5.67 11.17
C GLY A 45 6.36 4.30 10.51
N THR A 46 6.26 3.22 11.27
CA THR A 46 6.19 1.84 10.75
C THR A 46 4.77 1.46 10.32
N ILE A 47 3.77 2.25 10.69
CA ILE A 47 2.35 1.96 10.46
C ILE A 47 1.81 2.78 9.28
N ILE A 48 2.35 3.96 8.98
CA ILE A 48 1.78 4.87 7.99
C ILE A 48 2.67 4.97 6.73
N PRO A 49 2.14 4.82 5.50
CA PRO A 49 0.84 4.25 5.10
C PRO A 49 0.94 2.83 4.50
N VAL A 50 2.03 2.50 3.80
CA VAL A 50 2.14 1.29 2.98
C VAL A 50 2.27 0.02 3.83
N THR A 51 3.13 0.07 4.84
CA THR A 51 3.42 -1.07 5.73
C THR A 51 2.22 -1.39 6.60
N GLY A 52 1.56 -0.40 7.22
CA GLY A 52 0.32 -0.65 7.97
C GLY A 52 -0.81 -1.19 7.09
N PHE A 53 -0.97 -0.68 5.86
CA PHE A 53 -1.94 -1.24 4.92
C PHE A 53 -1.63 -2.71 4.60
N ALA A 54 -0.36 -3.04 4.30
CA ALA A 54 0.07 -4.41 4.05
C ALA A 54 -0.17 -5.33 5.26
N ASN A 55 0.09 -4.84 6.49
CA ASN A 55 -0.16 -5.58 7.73
C ASN A 55 -1.65 -5.87 7.89
N THR A 56 -2.52 -4.87 7.78
CA THR A 56 -3.96 -5.06 7.97
C THR A 56 -4.55 -6.02 6.94
N ILE A 57 -4.09 -5.97 5.69
CA ILE A 57 -4.53 -6.91 4.63
C ILE A 57 -4.05 -8.34 4.92
N ALA A 58 -2.78 -8.51 5.32
CA ALA A 58 -2.24 -9.82 5.68
C ALA A 58 -2.92 -10.41 6.93
N SER A 59 -3.14 -9.59 7.97
CA SER A 59 -3.86 -9.99 9.18
C SER A 59 -5.29 -10.43 8.87
N ALA A 60 -6.02 -9.67 8.03
CA ALA A 60 -7.37 -10.07 7.60
C ALA A 60 -7.38 -11.41 6.83
N ALA A 61 -6.35 -11.67 6.02
CA ALA A 61 -6.20 -12.94 5.32
C ALA A 61 -5.94 -14.12 6.27
N ILE A 62 -5.20 -13.88 7.36
CA ILE A 62 -4.88 -14.89 8.37
C ILE A 62 -6.09 -15.16 9.28
N GLU A 63 -6.73 -14.10 9.78
CA GLU A 63 -7.84 -14.15 10.73
C GLU A 63 -9.08 -14.81 10.13
N HIS A 64 -9.45 -14.43 8.90
CA HIS A 64 -10.62 -14.96 8.21
C HIS A 64 -10.33 -16.18 7.33
N ARG A 65 -9.19 -16.86 7.55
CA ARG A 65 -8.83 -18.07 6.80
C ARG A 65 -9.85 -19.21 6.97
N SER A 66 -10.39 -19.35 8.18
CA SER A 66 -11.38 -20.39 8.53
C SER A 66 -12.72 -20.20 7.83
N GLU A 67 -13.03 -18.99 7.37
CA GLU A 67 -14.25 -18.64 6.62
C GLU A 67 -14.14 -18.99 5.11
N GLY A 68 -13.00 -19.55 4.68
CA GLY A 68 -12.75 -19.95 3.29
C GLY A 68 -12.16 -18.83 2.42
N TYR A 69 -11.61 -19.19 1.26
CA TYR A 69 -10.80 -18.27 0.46
C TYR A 69 -11.58 -17.15 -0.22
N VAL A 70 -12.83 -17.40 -0.62
CA VAL A 70 -13.63 -16.42 -1.39
C VAL A 70 -14.37 -15.47 -0.46
N LEU A 71 -15.26 -16.01 0.38
CA LEU A 71 -16.12 -15.20 1.25
C LEU A 71 -15.39 -14.70 2.50
N GLY A 72 -14.47 -15.51 3.04
CA GLY A 72 -13.64 -15.17 4.19
C GLY A 72 -12.45 -14.28 3.81
N VAL A 73 -11.41 -14.90 3.25
CA VAL A 73 -10.14 -14.22 2.93
C VAL A 73 -10.36 -13.09 1.91
N GLY A 74 -10.84 -13.42 0.71
CA GLY A 74 -11.02 -12.44 -0.35
C GLY A 74 -12.01 -11.34 0.02
N GLY A 75 -13.16 -11.70 0.58
CA GLY A 75 -14.19 -10.77 1.00
C GLY A 75 -13.71 -9.77 2.05
N ASN A 76 -13.03 -10.22 3.10
CA ASN A 76 -12.57 -9.34 4.17
C ASN A 76 -11.36 -8.49 3.75
N MET A 77 -10.42 -9.04 2.97
CA MET A 77 -9.35 -8.23 2.37
C MET A 77 -9.91 -7.13 1.46
N PHE A 78 -10.95 -7.43 0.66
CA PHE A 78 -11.55 -6.43 -0.23
C PHE A 78 -12.34 -5.35 0.50
N LYS A 79 -13.00 -5.66 1.63
CA LYS A 79 -13.64 -4.62 2.47
C LYS A 79 -12.65 -3.56 2.95
N LEU A 80 -11.41 -3.97 3.23
CA LEU A 80 -10.32 -3.07 3.61
C LEU A 80 -9.72 -2.32 2.40
N ALA A 81 -9.45 -3.03 1.29
CA ALA A 81 -8.83 -2.44 0.11
C ALA A 81 -9.78 -1.58 -0.74
N GLY A 82 -11.08 -1.92 -0.75
CA GLY A 82 -12.11 -1.31 -1.58
C GLY A 82 -12.20 0.21 -1.43
N PRO A 83 -12.33 0.76 -0.20
CA PRO A 83 -12.34 2.21 0.01
C PRO A 83 -11.09 2.90 -0.55
N VAL A 84 -9.90 2.32 -0.33
CA VAL A 84 -8.63 2.88 -0.82
C VAL A 84 -8.60 2.93 -2.35
N ILE A 85 -9.05 1.87 -3.01
CA ILE A 85 -9.13 1.81 -4.48
C ILE A 85 -10.12 2.84 -5.00
N VAL A 86 -11.33 2.91 -4.43
CA VAL A 86 -12.39 3.82 -4.88
C VAL A 86 -11.95 5.27 -4.74
N TYR A 87 -11.56 5.71 -3.55
CA TYR A 87 -11.18 7.10 -3.32
C TYR A 87 -9.84 7.45 -3.96
N GLY A 88 -8.89 6.51 -4.01
CA GLY A 88 -7.59 6.69 -4.67
C GLY A 88 -7.73 6.92 -6.18
N VAL A 89 -8.45 6.03 -6.87
CA VAL A 89 -8.66 6.13 -8.32
C VAL A 89 -9.55 7.33 -8.66
N PHE A 90 -10.63 7.55 -7.90
CA PHE A 90 -11.52 8.68 -8.14
C PHE A 90 -10.82 10.02 -7.93
N SER A 91 -10.04 10.17 -6.86
CA SER A 91 -9.29 11.42 -6.62
C SER A 91 -8.25 11.68 -7.71
N ALA A 92 -7.50 10.65 -8.14
CA ALA A 92 -6.56 10.75 -9.26
C ALA A 92 -7.25 11.16 -10.56
N PHE A 93 -8.44 10.63 -10.84
CA PHE A 93 -9.25 11.02 -11.99
C PHE A 93 -9.64 12.50 -11.95
N VAL A 94 -10.17 12.98 -10.81
CA VAL A 94 -10.56 14.38 -10.64
C VAL A 94 -9.35 15.32 -10.81
N VAL A 95 -8.23 15.01 -10.16
CA VAL A 95 -6.99 15.81 -10.28
C VAL A 95 -6.50 15.83 -11.73
N SER A 96 -6.56 14.69 -12.43
CA SER A 96 -6.17 14.59 -13.84
C SER A 96 -7.03 15.48 -14.74
N ILE A 97 -8.35 15.50 -14.53
CA ILE A 97 -9.26 16.41 -15.25
C ILE A 97 -8.89 17.86 -15.01
N VAL A 98 -8.65 18.24 -13.76
CA VAL A 98 -8.28 19.61 -13.39
C VAL A 98 -6.99 20.03 -14.12
N ILE A 99 -5.96 19.16 -14.12
CA ILE A 99 -4.70 19.40 -14.84
C ILE A 99 -4.93 19.57 -16.34
N ILE A 100 -5.76 18.71 -16.95
CA ILE A 100 -6.07 18.79 -18.39
C ILE A 100 -6.76 20.12 -18.73
N ILE A 101 -7.70 20.58 -17.90
CA ILE A 101 -8.39 21.85 -18.09
C ILE A 101 -7.41 23.02 -17.98
N PHE A 102 -6.55 23.06 -16.96
CA PHE A 102 -5.55 24.12 -16.82
C PHE A 102 -4.58 24.20 -17.99
N ARG A 103 -4.15 23.04 -18.52
CA ARG A 103 -3.35 22.98 -19.75
C ARG A 103 -4.11 23.50 -20.96
N ALA A 104 -5.38 23.14 -21.12
CA ALA A 104 -6.21 23.62 -22.22
C ALA A 104 -6.43 25.15 -22.19
N LEU A 105 -6.45 25.74 -20.99
CA LEU A 105 -6.57 27.19 -20.79
C LEU A 105 -5.23 27.94 -20.91
N GLY A 106 -4.11 27.24 -21.17
CA GLY A 106 -2.79 27.85 -21.35
C GLY A 106 -2.17 28.38 -20.04
N VAL A 107 -2.68 27.98 -18.89
CA VAL A 107 -2.15 28.36 -17.57
C VAL A 107 -0.93 27.50 -17.20
N MET A 108 -0.81 26.31 -17.80
CA MET A 108 0.25 25.33 -17.58
C MET A 108 0.66 24.65 -18.88
#